data_AF-A0AAP3FB45-F1
#
_entry.id   AF-A0AAP3FB45-F1
#
_cell.length_a   1.000
_cell.length_b   1.000
_cell.length_c   1.000
_cell.angle_alpha   90.00
_cell.angle_beta   90.00
_cell.angle_gamma   90.00
#
_symmetry.space_group_name_H-M   'P 1'
#
loop_
_entity.id
_entity.type
_entity.pdbx_description
1 polymer ?
#
loop_
_entity_poly.entity_id
_entity_poly.type
_entity_poly.pdbx_seq_one_letter_code
_entity_poly.pdbx_strand_id
1 'polypeptide(L)'
;MNEEQRSELPQLGNQQPWIYNPERRAILQAELDAIFAHLYGLNTEDLVYILDPEDVCGKGCINETFRVLKDNELRQYGEYRTKRLVLEAWNKFGYDN
;
A
#
# COMPACT_ATOMS: atom_id res chain seq x y z
N MET A 1 -15.95 -4.15 30.28
CA MET A 1 -14.52 -4.31 29.98
C MET A 1 -13.77 -4.03 31.26
N ASN A 2 -13.18 -5.06 31.86
CA ASN A 2 -12.53 -4.99 33.17
C ASN A 2 -11.15 -4.33 33.07
N GLU A 3 -10.63 -3.79 34.17
CA GLU A 3 -9.33 -3.11 34.20
C GLU A 3 -8.17 -4.04 33.77
N GLU A 4 -8.24 -5.34 34.10
CA GLU A 4 -7.27 -6.34 33.64
C GLU A 4 -7.25 -6.45 32.11
N GLN A 5 -8.42 -6.50 31.47
CA GLN A 5 -8.53 -6.58 30.01
C GLN A 5 -8.02 -5.31 29.30
N ARG A 6 -8.03 -4.16 29.99
CA ARG A 6 -7.42 -2.92 29.47
C ARG A 6 -5.90 -2.90 29.59
N SER A 7 -5.33 -3.63 30.56
CA SER A 7 -3.89 -3.70 30.79
C SER A 7 -3.15 -4.63 29.81
N GLU A 8 -3.86 -5.64 29.29
CA GLU A 8 -3.33 -6.60 28.31
C GLU A 8 -3.33 -6.08 26.87
N LEU A 9 -4.07 -4.99 26.61
CA LEU A 9 -4.02 -4.35 25.29
C LEU A 9 -2.64 -3.72 25.09
N PRO A 10 -1.98 -3.94 23.94
CA PRO A 10 -0.74 -3.24 23.64
C PRO A 10 -0.99 -1.75 23.76
N GLN A 11 -0.12 -1.06 24.51
CA GLN A 11 -0.23 0.39 24.75
C GLN A 11 0.14 1.17 23.48
N LEU A 12 -0.67 1.02 22.43
CA LEU A 12 -0.60 1.81 21.21
C LEU A 12 -0.92 3.26 21.59
N GLY A 13 0.12 4.08 21.70
CA GLY A 13 -0.03 5.52 21.91
C GLY A 13 0.50 6.10 23.23
N ASN A 14 1.09 5.28 24.12
CA ASN A 14 1.69 5.81 25.37
C ASN A 14 3.03 6.53 25.18
N GLN A 15 3.59 6.51 23.96
CA GLN A 15 4.68 7.39 23.55
C GLN A 15 4.15 8.37 22.51
N GLN A 16 3.78 9.57 22.97
CA GLN A 16 3.50 10.72 22.10
C GLN A 16 4.67 11.70 22.07
N PRO A 17 4.85 12.47 20.97
CA PRO A 17 4.04 12.46 19.75
C PRO A 17 4.73 11.70 18.60
N TRP A 18 3.96 10.92 17.83
CA TRP A 18 4.42 10.45 16.53
C TRP A 18 4.61 11.65 15.61
N ILE A 19 5.86 12.01 15.32
CA ILE A 19 6.16 13.07 14.35
C ILE A 19 5.62 12.62 12.99
N TYR A 20 4.84 13.50 12.35
CA TYR A 20 4.35 13.25 10.99
C TYR A 20 5.54 13.13 10.04
N ASN A 21 5.79 11.91 9.57
CA ASN A 21 6.84 11.62 8.61
C ASN A 21 6.19 11.03 7.34
N PRO A 22 6.11 11.79 6.24
CA PRO A 22 5.44 11.34 5.01
C PRO A 22 6.10 10.10 4.41
N GLU A 23 7.43 10.01 4.47
CA GLU A 23 8.21 8.89 3.92
C GLU A 23 7.90 7.58 4.65
N ARG A 24 7.90 7.63 5.98
CA ARG A 24 7.54 6.46 6.81
C ARG A 24 6.09 6.06 6.62
N ARG A 25 5.19 7.03 6.47
CA ARG A 25 3.76 6.77 6.25
C ARG A 25 3.48 6.11 4.90
N ALA A 26 4.17 6.55 3.84
CA ALA A 26 4.03 5.93 2.52
C ALA A 26 4.38 4.43 2.55
N ILE A 27 5.45 4.06 3.28
CA ILE A 27 5.84 2.64 3.47
C ILE A 27 4.75 1.88 4.23
N LEU A 28 4.28 2.42 5.36
CA LEU A 28 3.24 1.78 6.17
C LEU A 28 1.92 1.63 5.40
N GLN A 29 1.55 2.62 4.59
CA GLN A 29 0.37 2.55 3.73
C GLN A 29 0.52 1.44 2.69
N ALA A 30 1.66 1.37 2.02
CA ALA A 30 1.93 0.33 1.03
C ALA A 30 1.92 -1.09 1.63
N GLU A 31 2.47 -1.26 2.84
CA GLU A 31 2.38 -2.53 3.58
C GLU A 31 0.92 -2.90 3.88
N LEU A 32 0.09 -1.95 4.29
CA LEU A 32 -1.34 -2.19 4.51
C LEU A 32 -2.06 -2.54 3.22
N ASP A 33 -1.81 -1.82 2.13
CA ASP A 33 -2.43 -2.09 0.82
C ASP A 33 -2.13 -3.51 0.33
N ALA A 34 -0.87 -3.96 0.47
CA ALA A 34 -0.47 -5.33 0.15
C ALA A 34 -1.17 -6.38 1.04
N ILE A 35 -1.26 -6.13 2.35
CA ILE A 35 -1.97 -7.01 3.29
C ILE A 35 -3.45 -7.10 2.93
N PHE A 36 -4.12 -5.98 2.66
CA PHE A 36 -5.53 -5.98 2.29
C PHE A 36 -5.76 -6.69 0.96
N ALA A 37 -4.92 -6.43 -0.05
CA ALA A 37 -4.99 -7.15 -1.32
C ALA A 37 -4.95 -8.68 -1.12
N HIS A 38 -4.05 -9.16 -0.26
CA HIS A 38 -3.94 -10.58 0.05
C HIS A 38 -5.15 -11.11 0.81
N LEU A 39 -5.65 -10.36 1.81
CA LEU A 39 -6.85 -10.71 2.57
C LEU A 39 -8.11 -10.77 1.69
N TYR A 40 -8.19 -9.96 0.64
CA TYR A 40 -9.26 -10.00 -0.36
C TYR A 40 -9.08 -11.09 -1.42
N GLY A 41 -7.99 -11.86 -1.35
CA GLY A 41 -7.73 -12.98 -2.25
C GLY A 41 -7.26 -12.58 -3.65
N LEU A 42 -6.69 -11.39 -3.80
CA LEU A 42 -6.11 -10.95 -5.07
C LEU A 42 -4.83 -11.76 -5.36
N ASN A 43 -4.61 -12.08 -6.63
CA ASN A 43 -3.30 -12.55 -7.09
C ASN A 43 -2.42 -11.36 -7.53
N THR A 44 -1.18 -11.65 -7.92
CA THR A 44 -0.22 -10.62 -8.32
C THR A 44 -0.70 -9.82 -9.54
N GLU A 45 -1.31 -10.46 -10.53
CA GLU A 45 -1.82 -9.80 -11.74
C GLU A 45 -3.01 -8.88 -11.41
N ASP A 46 -3.92 -9.32 -10.54
CA ASP A 46 -5.06 -8.51 -10.07
C ASP A 46 -4.57 -7.25 -9.34
N LEU A 47 -3.58 -7.39 -8.46
CA LEU A 47 -3.00 -6.26 -7.74
C LEU A 47 -2.33 -5.28 -8.70
N VAL A 48 -1.54 -5.78 -9.66
CA VAL A 48 -0.91 -4.93 -10.69
C VAL A 48 -1.98 -4.24 -11.52
N TYR A 49 -3.06 -4.92 -11.90
CA TYR A 49 -4.17 -4.33 -12.63
C TYR A 49 -4.85 -3.19 -11.85
N ILE A 50 -5.10 -3.39 -10.55
CA ILE A 50 -5.69 -2.34 -9.71
C ILE A 50 -4.77 -1.13 -9.63
N LEU A 51 -3.47 -1.34 -9.43
CA LEU A 51 -2.50 -0.25 -9.31
C LEU A 51 -2.31 0.50 -10.64
N ASP A 52 -2.18 -0.25 -11.74
CA ASP A 52 -1.86 0.26 -13.06
C ASP A 52 -2.31 -0.73 -14.18
N PRO A 53 -3.54 -0.58 -14.70
CA PRO A 53 -4.07 -1.49 -15.72
C PRO A 53 -3.24 -1.57 -17.00
N GLU A 54 -2.44 -0.54 -17.30
CA GLU A 54 -1.58 -0.50 -18.50
C GLU A 54 -0.49 -1.59 -18.49
N ASP A 55 -0.04 -2.03 -17.31
CA ASP A 55 1.00 -3.08 -17.22
C ASP A 55 0.46 -4.47 -17.57
N VAL A 56 -0.85 -4.68 -17.42
CA VAL A 56 -1.51 -5.94 -17.73
C VAL A 56 -2.10 -5.92 -19.14
N CYS A 57 -2.85 -4.87 -19.48
CA CYS A 57 -3.53 -4.76 -20.77
C CYS A 57 -2.64 -4.21 -21.91
N GLY A 58 -1.46 -3.70 -21.58
CA GLY A 58 -0.55 -3.05 -22.52
C GLY A 58 -0.86 -1.57 -22.76
N LYS A 59 0.03 -0.91 -23.52
CA LYS A 59 -0.08 0.51 -23.86
C LYS A 59 -1.37 0.79 -24.64
N GLY A 60 -2.13 1.79 -24.19
CA GLY A 60 -3.42 2.15 -24.79
C GLY A 60 -4.62 1.45 -24.15
N CYS A 61 -4.45 0.89 -22.95
CA CYS A 61 -5.56 0.46 -22.12
C CYS A 61 -6.48 1.67 -21.84
N ILE A 62 -7.80 1.47 -21.98
CA ILE A 62 -8.79 2.53 -21.72
C ILE A 62 -8.97 2.72 -20.21
N ASN A 63 -8.66 1.70 -19.40
CA ASN A 63 -8.87 1.71 -17.96
C ASN A 63 -7.65 2.31 -17.25
N GLU A 64 -7.93 3.25 -16.35
CA GLU A 64 -6.95 3.84 -15.44
C GLU A 64 -7.59 3.95 -14.05
N THR A 65 -7.03 3.29 -13.04
CA THR A 65 -7.58 3.34 -11.68
C THR A 65 -7.17 4.61 -10.95
N PHE A 66 -5.90 4.99 -11.03
CA PHE A 66 -5.29 6.03 -10.20
C PHE A 66 -4.53 7.08 -11.01
N ARG A 67 -5.01 7.46 -12.21
CA ARG A 67 -4.30 8.39 -13.12
C ARG A 67 -3.75 9.63 -12.41
N VAL A 68 -4.59 10.35 -11.66
CA VAL A 68 -4.18 11.61 -11.01
C VAL A 68 -3.07 11.38 -9.98
N LEU A 69 -3.11 10.26 -9.24
CA LEU A 69 -2.07 9.90 -8.29
C LEU A 69 -0.76 9.58 -9.03
N LYS A 70 -0.83 8.71 -10.05
CA LYS A 70 0.32 8.34 -10.91
C LYS A 70 0.97 9.57 -11.52
N ASP A 71 0.21 10.49 -12.09
CA ASP A 71 0.71 11.74 -12.68
C ASP A 71 1.36 12.67 -11.63
N ASN A 72 0.81 12.75 -10.43
CA ASN A 72 1.38 13.54 -9.35
C ASN A 72 2.72 12.94 -8.87
N GLU A 73 2.77 11.63 -8.68
CA GLU A 73 3.99 10.93 -8.25
C GLU A 73 5.08 10.94 -9.33
N LEU A 74 4.71 10.79 -10.60
CA LEU A 74 5.66 10.95 -11.71
C LEU A 74 6.26 12.36 -11.75
N ARG A 75 5.45 13.40 -11.50
CA ARG A 75 5.97 14.78 -11.42
C ARG A 75 6.83 15.04 -10.20
N GLN A 76 6.50 14.46 -9.05
CA GLN A 76 7.18 14.74 -7.78
C GLN A 76 8.43 13.87 -7.56
N TYR A 77 8.36 12.60 -7.93
CA TYR A 77 9.38 11.59 -7.61
C TYR A 77 10.05 11.00 -8.86
N GLY A 78 9.51 11.24 -10.07
CA GLY A 78 10.00 10.63 -11.31
C GLY A 78 9.60 9.17 -11.49
N GLU A 79 8.80 8.62 -10.58
CA GLU A 79 8.32 7.24 -10.61
C GLU A 79 6.88 7.14 -10.07
N TYR A 80 6.18 6.07 -10.43
CA TYR A 80 4.92 5.71 -9.78
C TYR A 80 5.21 5.04 -8.43
N ARG A 81 5.60 5.87 -7.45
CA ARG A 81 6.16 5.47 -6.16
C ARG A 81 5.23 4.54 -5.37
N THR A 82 3.92 4.83 -5.34
CA THR A 82 2.94 4.02 -4.63
C THR A 82 2.93 2.59 -5.17
N LYS A 83 2.84 2.42 -6.49
CA LYS A 83 2.89 1.09 -7.13
C LYS A 83 4.17 0.34 -6.75
N ARG A 84 5.33 0.99 -6.84
CA ARG A 84 6.62 0.38 -6.48
C ARG A 84 6.62 -0.11 -5.04
N LEU A 85 6.20 0.73 -4.08
CA LEU A 85 6.18 0.40 -2.66
C LEU A 85 5.18 -0.72 -2.33
N VAL A 86 3.99 -0.72 -2.94
CA VAL A 86 2.98 -1.76 -2.72
C VAL A 86 3.48 -3.11 -3.23
N LEU A 87 4.06 -3.14 -4.43
CA LEU A 87 4.63 -4.37 -4.98
C LEU A 87 5.87 -4.84 -4.21
N GLU A 88 6.69 -3.90 -3.70
CA GLU A 88 7.82 -4.23 -2.81
C GLU A 88 7.34 -4.88 -1.51
N ALA A 89 6.27 -4.34 -0.90
CA ALA A 89 5.66 -4.93 0.29
C ALA A 89 5.01 -6.30 0.00
N TRP A 90 4.31 -6.43 -1.13
CA TRP A 90 3.73 -7.69 -1.60
C TRP A 90 4.79 -8.81 -1.68
N ASN A 91 5.90 -8.52 -2.38
CA ASN A 91 7.02 -9.45 -2.53
C ASN A 91 7.70 -9.74 -1.19
N LYS A 92 7.87 -8.72 -0.33
CA LYS A 92 8.45 -8.87 1.02
C LYS A 92 7.63 -9.83 1.88
N PHE A 93 6.31 -9.86 1.73
CA PHE A 93 5.43 -10.77 2.46
C PHE A 93 5.30 -12.15 1.81
N GLY A 94 5.80 -12.33 0.58
CA GLY A 94 5.72 -13.58 -0.16
C GLY A 94 4.29 -13.92 -0.59
N TYR A 95 3.51 -12.89 -0.99
CA TYR A 95 2.15 -13.06 -1.49
C TYR A 95 2.10 -13.42 -2.99
N ASP A 96 3.26 -13.70 -3.58
CA ASP A 96 3.55 -14.08 -4.95
C ASP A 96 2.90 -15.45 -5.31
N ASN A 97 1.57 -15.46 -5.37
CA ASN A 97 0.76 -16.59 -5.82
C ASN A 97 0.33 -16.42 -7.27
#